data_AF-A0A0Q6UQD6-F1
#
_entry.id   AF-A0A0Q6UQD6-F1
#
_cell.length_a   1.000
_cell.length_b   1.000
_cell.length_c   1.000
_cell.angle_alpha   90.00
_cell.angle_beta   90.00
_cell.angle_gamma   90.00
#
_symmetry.space_group_name_H-M   'P 1'
#
loop_
_entity.id
_entity.type
_entity.pdbx_description
1 polymer ?
#
loop_
_entity_poly.entity_id
_entity_poly.type
_entity_poly.pdbx_seq_one_letter_code
_entity_poly.pdbx_strand_id
1 'polypeptide(L)'
;MRIGEVADQVGVQTQTIRFYERKGLLPQPPRGANGYRDYDDSALTTLRFIRNSQAAGLTLVEIATILDQRRTGTTPCEHVHDLLTAKLLDVQQRQRELAILEAELDHLLDRSRRLDPAECTDEAICHIIGREPNPQAHPDPRDQE
;
A
#
# COMPACT_ATOMS: atom_id res chain seq x y z
N MET A 1 -18.40 -26.69 -3.33
CA MET A 1 -18.18 -25.86 -4.54
C MET A 1 -16.83 -26.16 -5.15
N ARG A 2 -16.70 -26.11 -6.49
CA ARG A 2 -15.40 -26.24 -7.17
C ARG A 2 -14.62 -24.93 -7.11
N ILE A 3 -13.30 -24.99 -7.32
CA ILE A 3 -12.42 -23.80 -7.29
C ILE A 3 -12.86 -22.69 -8.25
N GLY A 4 -13.41 -23.05 -9.42
CA GLY A 4 -13.92 -22.09 -10.40
C GLY A 4 -15.15 -21.34 -9.89
N GLU A 5 -16.12 -22.06 -9.32
CA GLU A 5 -17.33 -21.47 -8.73
C GLU A 5 -16.99 -20.51 -7.58
N VAL A 6 -16.03 -20.89 -6.72
CA VAL A 6 -15.58 -20.02 -5.63
C VAL A 6 -14.83 -18.79 -6.15
N ALA A 7 -13.98 -18.97 -7.15
CA ALA A 7 -13.27 -17.87 -7.81
C ALA A 7 -14.26 -16.83 -8.36
N ASP A 8 -15.30 -17.28 -9.06
CA ASP A 8 -16.32 -16.41 -9.64
C ASP A 8 -17.13 -15.69 -8.56
N GLN A 9 -17.54 -16.39 -7.50
CA GLN A 9 -18.31 -15.78 -6.40
C GLN A 9 -17.52 -14.75 -5.59
N VAL A 10 -16.20 -14.93 -5.44
CA VAL A 10 -15.34 -13.96 -4.73
C VAL A 10 -14.79 -12.91 -5.69
N GLY A 11 -14.85 -13.12 -7.00
CA GLY A 11 -14.24 -12.24 -8.00
C GLY A 11 -12.71 -12.25 -7.95
N VAL A 12 -12.11 -13.43 -7.75
CA VAL A 12 -10.65 -13.62 -7.78
C VAL A 12 -10.29 -14.73 -8.75
N GLN A 13 -9.05 -14.74 -9.24
CA GLN A 13 -8.60 -15.82 -10.12
C GLN A 13 -8.38 -17.12 -9.33
N THR A 14 -8.61 -18.26 -9.97
CA THR A 14 -8.34 -19.59 -9.36
C THR A 14 -6.88 -19.74 -8.92
N GLN A 15 -5.93 -19.11 -9.64
CA GLN A 15 -4.51 -19.09 -9.25
C GLN A 15 -4.29 -18.36 -7.91
N THR A 16 -5.06 -17.30 -7.64
CA THR A 16 -5.03 -16.55 -6.37
C THR A 16 -5.49 -17.43 -5.21
N ILE A 17 -6.57 -18.20 -5.38
CA ILE A 17 -7.04 -19.16 -4.37
C ILE A 17 -5.94 -20.19 -4.07
N ARG A 18 -5.34 -20.80 -5.11
CA ARG A 18 -4.23 -21.75 -4.93
C ARG A 18 -3.03 -21.10 -4.25
N PHE A 19 -2.79 -19.82 -4.49
CA PHE A 19 -1.71 -19.08 -3.85
C PHE A 19 -1.98 -18.91 -2.34
N TYR A 20 -3.20 -18.54 -1.94
CA TYR A 20 -3.59 -18.45 -0.54
C TYR A 20 -3.50 -19.80 0.18
N GLU A 21 -3.86 -20.91 -0.48
CA GLU A 21 -3.65 -22.26 0.05
C GLU A 21 -2.17 -22.57 0.30
N ARG A 22 -1.28 -22.24 -0.66
CA ARG A 22 0.17 -22.45 -0.50
C ARG A 22 0.77 -21.60 0.60
N LYS A 23 0.19 -20.42 0.85
CA LYS A 23 0.62 -19.50 1.92
C LYS A 23 -0.04 -19.80 3.27
N GLY A 24 -0.89 -20.83 3.38
CA GLY A 24 -1.57 -21.20 4.63
C GLY A 24 -2.65 -20.20 5.08
N LEU A 25 -3.04 -19.27 4.20
CA LEU A 25 -4.10 -18.29 4.47
C LEU A 25 -5.47 -18.96 4.38
N LEU A 26 -5.64 -19.83 3.38
CA LEU A 26 -6.84 -20.63 3.21
C LEU A 26 -6.52 -22.09 3.57
N PRO A 27 -7.28 -22.73 4.49
CA PRO A 27 -7.15 -24.16 4.73
C PRO A 27 -7.32 -24.95 3.43
N GLN A 28 -6.49 -25.96 3.20
CA GLN A 28 -6.65 -26.80 2.03
C GLN A 28 -7.92 -27.65 2.19
N PRO A 29 -8.92 -27.51 1.30
CA PRO A 29 -10.13 -28.30 1.41
C PRO A 29 -9.84 -29.79 1.17
N PRO A 30 -10.68 -30.68 1.75
CA PRO A 30 -10.60 -32.10 1.47
C PRO A 30 -10.83 -32.37 -0.02
N ARG A 31 -10.27 -33.49 -0.49
CA ARG A 31 -10.60 -34.02 -1.81
C ARG A 31 -11.87 -34.85 -1.72
N GLY A 32 -12.84 -34.55 -2.58
CA GLY A 32 -14.05 -35.36 -2.74
C GLY A 32 -13.74 -36.71 -3.42
N ALA A 33 -14.75 -37.58 -3.51
CA ALA A 33 -14.64 -38.91 -4.11
C ALA A 33 -14.21 -38.89 -5.60
N ASN A 34 -14.40 -37.76 -6.28
CA ASN A 34 -13.99 -37.51 -7.65
C ASN A 34 -12.56 -36.96 -7.79
N GLY A 35 -11.80 -36.85 -6.70
CA GLY A 35 -10.42 -36.35 -6.65
C GLY A 35 -10.28 -34.83 -6.66
N TYR A 36 -11.38 -34.09 -6.86
CA TYR A 36 -11.37 -32.63 -6.87
C TYR A 36 -11.48 -32.05 -5.45
N ARG A 37 -10.93 -30.84 -5.26
CA ARG A 37 -11.12 -30.06 -4.04
C ARG A 37 -12.55 -29.57 -3.93
N ASP A 38 -13.13 -29.68 -2.74
CA ASP A 38 -14.49 -29.20 -2.45
C ASP A 38 -14.46 -28.10 -1.39
N TYR A 39 -14.83 -26.89 -1.78
CA TYR A 39 -14.84 -25.71 -0.92
C TYR A 39 -16.23 -25.48 -0.34
N ASP A 40 -16.28 -25.16 0.95
CA ASP A 40 -17.51 -24.82 1.67
C ASP A 40 -17.69 -23.30 1.83
N ASP A 41 -18.77 -22.89 2.49
CA ASP A 41 -19.07 -21.48 2.74
C ASP A 41 -18.06 -20.80 3.68
N SER A 42 -17.32 -21.58 4.49
CA SER A 42 -16.26 -21.06 5.36
C SER A 42 -15.07 -20.58 4.54
N ALA A 43 -14.71 -21.32 3.47
CA ALA A 43 -13.69 -20.90 2.53
C ALA A 43 -14.09 -19.60 1.82
N LEU A 44 -15.37 -19.49 1.43
CA LEU A 44 -15.90 -18.29 0.79
C LEU A 44 -15.83 -17.06 1.71
N THR A 45 -16.15 -17.24 2.99
CA THR A 45 -16.03 -16.20 4.03
C THR A 45 -14.58 -15.74 4.21
N THR A 46 -13.65 -16.70 4.30
CA THR A 46 -12.21 -16.43 4.44
C THR A 46 -11.65 -15.68 3.23
N LEU A 47 -12.01 -16.11 2.02
CA LEU A 47 -11.56 -15.47 0.78
C LEU A 47 -12.09 -14.03 0.63
N ARG A 48 -13.37 -13.79 0.99
CA ARG A 48 -13.93 -12.44 1.03
C ARG A 48 -13.22 -11.56 2.05
N PHE A 49 -12.90 -12.10 3.22
CA PHE A 49 -12.12 -11.40 4.24
C PHE A 49 -10.75 -10.99 3.70
N ILE A 50 -9.97 -11.94 3.14
CA ILE A 50 -8.65 -11.65 2.56
C ILE A 50 -8.75 -10.54 1.51
N ARG A 51 -9.70 -10.64 0.58
CA ARG A 51 -9.90 -9.63 -0.48
C ARG A 51 -10.19 -8.24 0.08
N ASN A 52 -11.10 -8.14 1.04
CA ASN A 52 -11.49 -6.86 1.65
C ASN A 52 -10.34 -6.27 2.48
N SER A 53 -9.59 -7.09 3.21
CA SER A 53 -8.42 -6.65 3.96
C SER A 53 -7.30 -6.13 3.05
N GLN A 54 -7.05 -6.77 1.91
CA GLN A 54 -6.10 -6.26 0.93
C GLN A 54 -6.56 -4.93 0.32
N ALA A 55 -7.85 -4.78 0.04
CA ALA A 55 -8.41 -3.51 -0.42
C ALA A 55 -8.27 -2.38 0.62
N ALA A 56 -8.22 -2.72 1.91
CA ALA A 56 -7.94 -1.79 2.99
C ALA A 56 -6.43 -1.52 3.21
N GLY A 57 -5.54 -2.05 2.36
CA GLY A 57 -4.10 -1.82 2.45
C GLY A 57 -3.36 -2.74 3.43
N LEU A 58 -4.02 -3.79 3.95
CA LEU A 58 -3.35 -4.80 4.76
C LEU A 58 -2.52 -5.74 3.89
N THR A 59 -1.33 -6.06 4.37
CA THR A 59 -0.43 -7.03 3.80
C THR A 59 -0.91 -8.45 4.08
N LEU A 60 -0.47 -9.41 3.27
CA LEU A 60 -0.79 -10.82 3.49
C LEU A 60 -0.25 -11.36 4.83
N VAL A 61 0.82 -10.77 5.37
CA VAL A 61 1.37 -11.14 6.68
C VAL A 61 0.42 -10.70 7.78
N GLU A 62 -0.02 -9.44 7.78
CA GLU A 62 -1.01 -8.92 8.74
C GLU A 62 -2.33 -9.72 8.67
N ILE A 63 -2.78 -10.06 7.46
CA ILE A 63 -3.98 -10.88 7.24
C ILE A 63 -3.80 -12.29 7.81
N ALA A 64 -2.62 -12.90 7.64
CA ALA A 64 -2.34 -14.22 8.22
C ALA A 64 -2.47 -14.19 9.75
N THR A 65 -1.93 -13.17 10.41
CA THR A 65 -2.01 -13.01 11.87
C THR A 65 -3.46 -12.92 12.34
N ILE A 66 -4.31 -12.16 11.65
CA ILE A 66 -5.74 -12.05 11.98
C ILE A 66 -6.45 -13.41 11.83
N LEU A 67 -6.16 -14.13 10.75
CA LEU A 67 -6.74 -15.45 10.49
C LEU A 67 -6.30 -16.47 11.55
N ASP A 68 -5.03 -16.44 11.97
CA ASP A 68 -4.51 -17.31 13.02
C ASP A 68 -5.15 -17.04 14.38
N GLN A 69 -5.29 -15.77 14.78
CA GLN A 69 -6.02 -15.39 16.00
C GLN A 69 -7.45 -15.94 16.00
N ARG A 70 -8.16 -15.81 14.87
CA ARG A 70 -9.51 -16.39 14.71
C ARG A 70 -9.50 -17.91 14.83
N ARG A 71 -8.53 -18.59 14.22
CA ARG A 71 -8.37 -20.04 14.28
C ARG A 71 -8.08 -20.55 15.71
N THR A 72 -7.36 -19.77 16.52
CA THR A 72 -7.09 -20.10 17.93
C THR A 72 -8.23 -19.71 18.89
N GLY A 73 -9.37 -19.23 18.37
CA GLY A 73 -10.54 -18.84 19.17
C GLY A 73 -10.46 -17.44 19.75
N THR A 74 -9.44 -16.65 19.40
CA THR A 74 -9.27 -15.27 19.85
C THR A 74 -10.06 -14.32 18.94
N THR A 75 -10.69 -13.30 19.52
CA THR A 75 -11.37 -12.24 18.75
C THR A 75 -10.34 -11.23 18.26
N PRO A 76 -10.15 -11.04 16.94
CA PRO A 76 -9.06 -10.22 16.41
C PRO A 76 -9.44 -8.72 16.31
N CYS A 77 -10.60 -8.30 16.80
CA CYS A 77 -11.15 -6.97 16.53
C CYS A 77 -10.21 -5.83 16.96
N GLU A 78 -9.57 -5.95 18.12
CA GLU A 78 -8.60 -4.97 18.62
C GLU A 78 -7.36 -4.92 17.72
N HIS A 79 -6.79 -6.08 17.38
CA HIS A 79 -5.66 -6.17 16.46
C HIS A 79 -5.98 -5.58 15.07
N VAL A 80 -7.17 -5.85 14.54
CA VAL A 80 -7.64 -5.27 13.27
C VAL A 80 -7.77 -3.75 13.37
N HIS A 81 -8.33 -3.24 14.48
CA HIS A 81 -8.45 -1.82 14.72
C HIS A 81 -7.09 -1.11 14.72
N ASP A 82 -6.10 -1.69 15.40
CA ASP A 82 -4.76 -1.11 15.47
C ASP A 82 -4.07 -1.09 14.11
N LEU A 83 -4.19 -2.16 13.33
CA LEU A 83 -3.67 -2.23 11.97
C LEU A 83 -4.31 -1.16 11.07
N LEU A 84 -5.64 -1.02 11.11
CA LEU A 84 -6.34 -0.01 10.32
C LEU A 84 -5.97 1.41 10.75
N THR A 85 -5.80 1.65 12.04
CA THR A 85 -5.33 2.93 12.58
C THR A 85 -3.93 3.27 12.05
N ALA A 86 -3.01 2.31 12.07
CA ALA A 86 -1.67 2.48 11.52
C ALA A 86 -1.69 2.76 10.01
N LYS A 87 -2.51 2.05 9.22
CA LYS A 87 -2.66 2.33 7.78
C LYS A 87 -3.24 3.70 7.51
N LEU A 88 -4.22 4.14 8.30
CA LEU A 88 -4.79 5.47 8.15
C LEU A 88 -3.74 6.57 8.38
N LEU A 89 -2.92 6.42 9.42
CA LEU A 89 -1.85 7.37 9.72
C LEU A 89 -0.80 7.43 8.60
N ASP A 90 -0.42 6.28 8.03
CA ASP A 90 0.50 6.19 6.89
C ASP A 90 -0.07 6.89 5.64
N VAL A 91 -1.34 6.62 5.31
CA VAL A 91 -2.03 7.30 4.20
C VAL A 91 -2.06 8.81 4.40
N GLN A 92 -2.41 9.27 5.61
CA GLN A 92 -2.44 10.70 5.92
C GLN A 92 -1.05 11.35 5.85
N GLN A 93 0.00 10.64 6.27
CA GLN A 93 1.38 11.10 6.13
C GLN A 93 1.76 11.23 4.65
N ARG A 94 1.43 10.23 3.83
CA ARG A 94 1.72 10.27 2.40
C ARG A 94 0.96 11.38 1.68
N GLN A 95 -0.29 11.63 2.06
CA GLN A 95 -1.06 12.77 1.55
C GLN A 95 -0.38 14.11 1.85
N ARG A 96 0.14 14.30 3.07
CA ARG A 96 0.89 15.52 3.41
C ARG A 96 2.15 15.69 2.57
N GLU A 97 2.92 14.62 2.40
CA GLU A 97 4.13 14.65 1.56
C GLU A 97 3.81 14.98 0.10
N LEU A 98 2.76 14.38 -0.45
CA LEU A 98 2.31 14.66 -1.81
C LEU A 98 1.80 16.10 -1.96
N ALA A 99 1.09 16.63 -0.96
CA ALA A 99 0.63 18.03 -0.98
C ALA A 99 1.81 19.02 -0.93
N ILE A 100 2.86 18.72 -0.17
CA ILE A 100 4.09 19.55 -0.15
C ILE A 100 4.76 19.53 -1.53
N LEU A 101 4.91 18.34 -2.12
CA LEU A 101 5.48 18.20 -3.46
C LEU A 101 4.63 18.93 -4.52
N GLU A 102 3.31 18.82 -4.44
CA GLU A 102 2.38 19.51 -5.34
C GLU A 102 2.56 21.02 -5.27
N ALA A 103 2.64 21.59 -4.06
CA ALA A 103 2.89 23.02 -3.87
C ALA A 103 4.25 23.47 -4.44
N GLU A 104 5.30 22.67 -4.27
CA GLU A 104 6.62 22.96 -4.85
C GLU A 104 6.58 22.92 -6.38
N LEU A 105 5.91 21.93 -6.96
CA LEU A 105 5.74 21.83 -8.41
C LEU A 105 4.96 23.02 -8.97
N ASP A 106 3.91 23.47 -8.29
CA ASP A 106 3.14 24.65 -8.69
C ASP A 106 4.00 25.92 -8.65
N HIS A 107 4.80 26.09 -7.58
CA HIS A 107 5.75 27.19 -7.47
C HIS A 107 6.79 27.20 -8.59
N LEU A 108 7.35 26.03 -8.93
CA LEU A 108 8.31 25.89 -10.03
C LEU A 108 7.67 26.21 -11.39
N LEU A 109 6.41 25.80 -11.61
CA LEU A 109 5.69 26.13 -12.85
C LEU A 109 5.37 27.63 -12.96
N ASP A 110 4.98 28.27 -11.86
CA ASP A 110 4.76 29.72 -11.83
C ASP A 110 6.04 30.52 -12.03
N ARG A 111 7.18 30.03 -11.53
CA ARG A 111 8.49 30.61 -11.85
C ARG A 111 8.79 30.47 -13.34
N SER A 112 8.60 29.29 -13.91
CA SER A 112 8.80 29.04 -15.35
C SER A 112 7.99 29.99 -16.24
N ARG A 113 6.74 30.28 -15.87
CA ARG A 113 5.87 31.21 -16.62
C ARG A 113 6.32 32.68 -16.56
N ARG A 114 7.01 33.08 -15.48
CA ARG A 114 7.42 34.47 -15.24
C ARG A 114 8.85 34.76 -15.68
N LEU A 115 9.67 33.73 -15.84
CA LEU A 115 11.04 33.83 -16.27
C LEU A 115 11.12 34.34 -17.72
N ASP A 116 11.89 35.39 -17.95
CA ASP A 116 12.27 35.77 -19.31
C ASP A 116 13.39 34.83 -19.79
N PRO A 117 13.27 34.17 -20.96
CA PRO A 117 14.35 33.38 -21.52
C PRO A 117 15.70 34.12 -21.65
N ALA A 118 15.69 35.46 -21.75
CA ALA A 118 16.91 36.26 -21.76
C ALA A 118 17.63 36.31 -20.39
N GLU A 119 16.95 35.99 -19.29
CA GLU A 119 17.52 35.90 -17.94
C GLU A 119 18.10 34.50 -17.64
N CYS A 120 17.92 33.53 -18.54
CA CYS A 120 18.60 32.25 -18.46
C CYS A 120 20.08 32.41 -18.84
N THR A 121 20.97 32.49 -17.86
CA THR A 121 22.42 32.52 -18.07
C THR A 121 23.03 31.11 -18.01
N ASP A 122 24.25 30.96 -18.52
CA ASP A 122 25.02 29.72 -18.41
C ASP A 122 25.56 29.44 -16.99
N GLU A 123 25.34 30.36 -16.04
CA GLU A 123 25.81 30.23 -14.65
C GLU A 123 25.00 29.20 -13.83
N ALA A 124 23.79 28.85 -14.27
CA ALA A 124 22.97 27.81 -13.67
C ALA A 124 22.41 26.84 -14.71
N ILE A 125 22.38 25.54 -14.37
CA ILE A 125 21.85 24.48 -15.24
C ILE A 125 20.39 24.73 -15.64
N CYS A 126 19.58 25.25 -14.71
CA CYS A 126 18.19 25.63 -15.00
C CYS A 126 17.72 26.66 -13.97
N HIS A 127 17.33 27.84 -14.45
CA HIS A 127 16.81 28.92 -13.62
C HIS A 127 15.38 28.67 -13.10
N ILE A 128 14.74 27.55 -13.44
CA ILE A 128 13.46 27.13 -12.88
C ILE A 128 13.68 26.28 -11.63
N ILE A 129 14.49 25.23 -11.77
CA ILE A 129 14.76 24.23 -10.72
C ILE A 129 15.88 24.67 -9.76
N GLY A 130 16.72 25.63 -10.19
CA GLY A 130 17.82 26.17 -9.39
C GLY A 130 17.31 26.78 -8.09
N ARG A 131 17.58 26.09 -6.98
CA ARG A 131 17.32 26.54 -5.61
C ARG A 131 18.17 27.80 -5.38
N GLU A 132 17.57 28.95 -5.10
CA GLU A 132 18.34 30.10 -4.62
C GLU A 132 19.14 29.66 -3.37
N PRO A 133 20.40 30.11 -3.21
CA PRO A 133 21.13 29.83 -1.99
C PRO A 133 20.34 30.44 -0.83
N ASN A 134 19.82 29.59 0.05
CA ASN A 134 19.08 30.00 1.23
C ASN A 134 19.96 30.94 2.09
N PRO A 135 19.64 32.24 2.24
CA PRO A 135 20.45 33.17 3.01
C PRO A 135 20.44 32.88 4.53
N GLN A 136 19.66 31.89 4.99
CA GLN A 136 19.57 31.46 6.40
C GLN A 136 20.30 30.15 6.70
N ALA A 137 21.04 29.57 5.75
CA ALA A 137 21.94 28.45 6.07
C ALA A 137 23.08 28.97 6.96
N HIS A 138 22.95 28.76 8.28
CA HIS A 138 24.06 28.94 9.22
C HIS A 138 25.24 28.07 8.75
N PRO A 139 26.46 28.62 8.62
CA PRO A 139 27.62 27.80 8.25
C PRO A 139 27.90 26.78 9.35
N ASP A 140 28.09 25.51 8.94
CA ASP A 140 28.56 24.45 9.82
C ASP A 140 29.99 24.83 10.28
N PRO A 141 30.28 24.88 11.59
CA PRO A 141 31.59 25.27 12.11
C PRO A 141 32.73 24.31 11.73
N ARG A 142 32.45 23.26 10.95
CA ARG A 142 33.44 22.30 10.44
C ARG A 142 34.10 22.68 9.11
N ASP A 143 33.69 23.79 8.48
CA ASP A 143 34.26 24.25 7.20
C ASP A 143 35.34 25.35 7.36
N GLN A 144 35.88 25.59 8.55
CA GLN A 144 37.05 26.45 8.77
C GLN A 144 38.25 25.59 9.17
N GLU A 145 38.99 25.12 8.16
CA GLU A 145 40.37 24.61 8.29
C GLU A 145 41.32 25.56 7.57
#